data_AF-A0A523YEY0-F1
#
_entry.id   AF-A0A523YEY0-F1
#
_cell.length_a   1.000
_cell.length_b   1.000
_cell.length_c   1.000
_cell.angle_alpha   90.00
_cell.angle_beta   90.00
_cell.angle_gamma   90.00
#
_symmetry.space_group_name_H-M   'P 1'
#
loop_
_entity.id
_entity.type
_entity.pdbx_description
1 polymer ?
#
loop_
_entity_poly.entity_id
_entity_poly.type
_entity_poly.pdbx_seq_one_letter_code
_entity_poly.pdbx_strand_id
1 'polypeptide(L)' 'MGSKDGRITIRVPSRFLDAIDFLVEMDDFPSRSEAIRTAIRNLVYDRVEFVTERLDKLRKAETSLAQLEELRKQYLKK' A
#
# COMPACT_ATOMS: atom_id res chain seq x y z
N MET A 1 13.83 -19.69 10.10
CA MET A 1 12.89 -18.74 10.72
C MET A 1 11.49 -19.15 10.26
N GLY A 2 10.71 -19.83 11.09
CA GLY A 2 9.36 -20.27 10.68
C GLY A 2 8.48 -19.06 10.39
N SER A 3 7.87 -19.00 9.22
CA SER A 3 6.90 -17.96 8.87
C SER A 3 5.77 -18.01 9.90
N LYS A 4 5.59 -16.93 10.66
CA LYS A 4 4.47 -16.84 11.62
C LYS A 4 3.19 -16.64 10.82
N ASP A 5 2.38 -17.68 10.69
CA ASP A 5 1.02 -17.59 10.20
C ASP A 5 0.03 -17.43 11.37
N GLY A 6 -1.04 -16.68 11.12
CA GLY A 6 -2.09 -16.42 12.11
C GLY A 6 -3.46 -16.70 11.51
N ARG A 7 -4.32 -17.40 12.27
CA ARG A 7 -5.71 -17.64 11.88
C ARG A 7 -6.61 -16.58 12.48
N ILE A 8 -7.47 -15.99 11.65
CA ILE A 8 -8.46 -15.00 12.07
C ILE A 8 -9.86 -15.42 11.61
N THR A 9 -10.88 -14.93 12.31
CA THR A 9 -12.29 -15.06 11.91
C THR A 9 -12.86 -13.67 11.73
N ILE A 10 -13.41 -13.39 10.55
CA ILE A 10 -13.98 -12.08 10.21
C ILE A 10 -15.39 -12.25 9.66
N ARG A 11 -16.24 -11.23 9.83
CA ARG A 11 -17.55 -11.17 9.17
C ARG A 11 -17.40 -10.41 7.85
N VAL A 12 -17.81 -11.04 6.77
CA VAL A 12 -17.75 -10.46 5.41
C VAL A 12 -19.16 -10.51 4.82
N PRO A 13 -19.60 -9.46 4.10
CA PRO A 13 -20.87 -9.51 3.37
C PRO A 13 -20.96 -10.73 2.45
N SER A 14 -22.12 -11.40 2.42
CA SER A 14 -22.34 -12.63 1.64
C SER A 14 -21.92 -12.49 0.17
N ARG A 15 -22.28 -11.36 -0.46
CA ARG A 15 -21.91 -11.04 -1.84
C ARG A 15 -20.42 -11.24 -2.17
N PHE A 16 -19.52 -10.98 -1.22
CA PHE A 16 -18.08 -11.15 -1.42
C PHE A 16 -17.64 -12.58 -1.18
N LEU A 17 -18.32 -13.32 -0.29
CA LEU A 17 -18.10 -14.76 -0.15
C LEU A 17 -18.46 -15.46 -1.46
N ASP A 18 -19.62 -15.14 -2.03
CA ASP A 18 -20.08 -15.70 -3.30
C ASP A 18 -19.11 -15.38 -4.45
N ALA A 19 -18.59 -14.14 -4.49
CA ALA A 19 -17.59 -13.76 -5.48
C ALA A 19 -16.25 -14.50 -5.31
N ILE A 20 -15.78 -14.69 -4.07
CA ILE A 20 -14.56 -15.47 -3.79
C ILE A 20 -14.75 -16.92 -4.22
N ASP A 21 -15.94 -17.48 -3.95
CA ASP A 21 -16.27 -18.86 -4.29
C ASP A 21 -16.24 -19.06 -5.80
N PHE A 22 -16.85 -18.14 -6.56
CA PHE A 22 -16.79 -18.13 -8.02
C PHE A 22 -15.35 -18.07 -8.57
N LEU A 23 -14.47 -17.27 -7.97
CA LEU A 23 -13.06 -17.19 -8.40
C LEU A 23 -12.31 -18.50 -8.16
N VAL A 24 -12.64 -19.23 -7.09
CA VAL A 24 -12.06 -20.55 -6.83
C VAL A 24 -12.64 -21.59 -7.79
N GLU A 25 -13.94 -21.54 -8.07
CA GLU A 25 -14.61 -22.45 -9.03
C GLU A 25 -14.09 -22.31 -10.46
N MET A 26 -13.65 -21.11 -10.84
CA MET A 26 -13.05 -20.83 -12.15
C MET A 26 -11.55 -21.17 -12.23
N ASP A 27 -10.99 -21.85 -11.22
CA ASP A 27 -9.57 -22.17 -11.08
C ASP A 27 -8.62 -20.94 -11.09
N ASP A 28 -9.14 -19.73 -10.89
CA ASP A 28 -8.33 -18.50 -10.80
C ASP A 28 -7.53 -18.47 -9.48
N PHE A 29 -8.09 -19.06 -8.42
CA PHE A 29 -7.39 -19.28 -7.15
C PHE A 29 -7.53 -20.72 -6.65
N PRO A 30 -6.47 -21.29 -6.06
CA PRO A 30 -6.48 -22.66 -5.55
C PRO A 30 -7.34 -22.84 -4.27
N SER A 31 -7.67 -21.75 -3.58
CA SER A 31 -8.56 -21.77 -2.40
C SER A 31 -9.05 -20.38 -2.03
N ARG A 32 -10.16 -20.31 -1.28
CA ARG A 32 -10.68 -19.05 -0.71
C ARG A 32 -9.61 -18.33 0.11
N SER A 33 -8.82 -19.09 0.89
CA SER A 33 -7.74 -18.56 1.70
C SER A 33 -6.65 -17.88 0.86
N GLU A 34 -6.32 -18.43 -0.32
CA GLU A 34 -5.32 -17.83 -1.20
C GLU A 34 -5.85 -16.57 -1.91
N ALA A 35 -7.11 -16.59 -2.34
CA ALA A 35 -7.76 -15.40 -2.88
C ALA A 35 -7.74 -14.24 -1.86
N ILE A 36 -8.10 -14.53 -0.61
CA ILE A 36 -8.07 -13.54 0.48
C ILE A 36 -6.65 -13.08 0.79
N ARG A 37 -5.66 -13.99 0.84
CA ARG A 37 -4.25 -13.62 1.05
C ARG A 37 -3.74 -12.70 -0.05
N THR A 38 -4.10 -12.97 -1.30
CA THR A 38 -3.74 -12.12 -2.45
C THR A 38 -4.37 -10.74 -2.32
N ALA A 39 -5.67 -10.66 -2.01
CA ALA A 39 -6.35 -9.39 -1.79
C ALA A 39 -5.71 -8.56 -0.67
N ILE A 40 -5.37 -9.19 0.47
CA ILE A 40 -4.67 -8.52 1.58
C ILE A 40 -3.29 -8.03 1.15
N ARG A 41 -2.52 -8.87 0.45
CA ARG A 41 -1.18 -8.52 -0.02
C ARG A 41 -1.22 -7.29 -0.93
N ASN A 42 -2.11 -7.30 -1.93
CA ASN A 42 -2.27 -6.20 -2.88
C ASN A 42 -2.65 -4.92 -2.14
N LEU A 43 -3.65 -4.98 -1.26
CA LEU A 43 -4.05 -3.82 -0.44
C LEU A 43 -2.87 -3.24 0.37
N VAL A 44 -2.06 -4.09 0.98
CA VAL A 44 -0.90 -3.64 1.79
C VAL A 44 0.14 -2.97 0.89
N TYR A 45 0.49 -3.58 -0.23
CA TYR A 45 1.49 -3.02 -1.15
C TYR A 45 1.02 -1.71 -1.77
N ASP A 46 -0.21 -1.65 -2.29
CA ASP A 46 -0.79 -0.44 -2.85
C ASP A 46 -0.78 0.71 -1.83
N ARG A 47 -1.07 0.40 -0.55
CA ARG A 47 -1.10 1.39 0.52
C ARG A 47 0.30 1.84 0.91
N VAL A 48 1.27 0.93 0.97
CA VAL A 48 2.67 1.27 1.27
C VAL A 48 3.25 2.14 0.17
N GLU A 49 3.07 1.76 -1.10
CA GLU A 49 3.55 2.50 -2.26
C GLU A 49 3.01 3.94 -2.24
N PHE A 50 1.70 4.10 -2.02
CA PHE A 50 1.07 5.41 -1.91
C PHE A 50 1.65 6.27 -0.78
N VAL A 51 1.95 5.67 0.37
CA VAL A 51 2.56 6.38 1.50
C VAL A 51 4.00 6.77 1.18
N THR A 52 4.79 5.88 0.60
CA THR A 52 6.17 6.17 0.21
C THR A 52 6.25 7.27 -0.83
N GLU A 53 5.39 7.24 -1.86
CA GLU A 53 5.35 8.31 -2.86
C GLU A 53 4.99 9.67 -2.26
N ARG A 54 4.04 9.70 -1.33
CA ARG A 54 3.66 10.95 -0.65
C ARG A 54 4.81 11.48 0.20
N LEU A 55 5.51 10.62 0.93
CA LEU A 55 6.66 11.00 1.75
C LEU A 55 7.81 11.54 0.87
N ASP A 56 8.09 10.91 -0.26
CA ASP A 56 9.13 11.36 -1.18
C ASP A 56 8.80 12.72 -1.81
N LYS A 57 7.53 12.95 -2.17
CA LYS A 57 7.07 14.26 -2.67
C LYS A 57 7.24 15.36 -1.61
N LEU A 58 6.93 15.08 -0.35
CA LEU A 58 7.11 16.01 0.75
C LEU A 58 8.59 16.33 0.99
N ARG A 59 9.45 15.31 1.07
CA ARG A 59 10.91 15.49 1.22
C ARG A 59 11.51 16.33 0.10
N LYS A 60 11.10 16.08 -1.15
CA LYS A 60 11.55 16.87 -2.30
C LYS A 60 11.10 18.33 -2.18
N ALA A 61 9.85 18.57 -1.80
CA ALA A 61 9.33 19.92 -1.60
C ALA A 61 10.08 20.68 -0.49
N GLU A 62 10.32 20.04 0.66
CA GLU A 62 11.12 20.61 1.76
C GLU A 62 12.55 20.96 1.31
N THR A 63 13.17 20.06 0.55
CA THR A 63 14.53 20.28 0.02
C THR A 63 14.56 21.46 -0.96
N SER A 64 13.59 21.56 -1.87
CA SER A 64 13.48 22.68 -2.81
C SER A 64 13.23 24.01 -2.11
N LEU A 65 12.40 24.03 -1.07
CA LEU A 65 12.16 25.24 -0.26
C LEU A 65 13.45 25.70 0.44
N ALA A 66 14.19 24.78 1.05
CA ALA A 66 15.46 25.09 1.70
C ALA A 66 16.48 25.67 0.70
N GLN A 67 16.55 25.10 -0.51
CA GLN A 67 17.41 25.63 -1.59
C GLN A 67 17.01 27.04 -2.03
N LEU A 68 15.70 27.32 -2.14
CA LEU A 68 15.20 28.66 -2.48
C LEU A 68 15.51 29.69 -1.39
N GLU A 69 15.33 29.32 -0.12
CA GLU A 69 15.68 30.19 1.00
C GLU A 69 17.16 30.54 1.03
N GLU A 70 18.03 29.55 0.81
CA GLU A 70 19.48 29.77 0.76
C GLU A 70 19.87 30.68 -0.40
N LEU A 71 19.31 30.45 -1.59
CA LEU A 71 19.51 31.32 -2.75
C LEU A 71 19.08 32.76 -2.43
N ARG A 72 17.90 32.94 -1.84
CA ARG A 72 17.39 34.25 -1.45
C ARG A 72 18.32 34.96 -0.47
N LYS A 73 18.86 34.25 0.53
CA LYS A 73 19.84 34.81 1.48
C LYS A 73 21.12 35.27 0.77
N GLN A 74 21.59 34.54 -0.23
CA GLN A 74 22.79 34.93 -1.00
C GLN A 74 22.55 36.19 -1.84
N TYR A 75 21.38 36.34 -2.47
CA TYR A 75 21.05 37.52 -3.27
C TYR A 75 20.80 38.78 -2.43
N LEU A 76 20.21 38.66 -1.23
CA LEU A 76 19.95 39.79 -0.33
C LEU A 76 21.18 40.24 0.48
N LYS A 77 22.25 39.45 0.50
CA LYS A 77 23.54 39.80 1.14
C LYS A 77 24.52 40.50 0.18
N LYS A 78 24.11 40.76 -1.07
CA LYS A 78 24.90 41.44 -2.09
C LYS A 78 24.30 42.81 -2.37
#